data_AF-A0A2I0JGQ6-F1
#
_entry.id   AF-A0A2I0JGQ6-F1
#
_cell.length_a   1.000
_cell.length_b   1.000
_cell.length_c   1.000
_cell.angle_alpha   90.00
_cell.angle_beta   90.00
_cell.angle_gamma   90.00
#
_symmetry.space_group_name_H-M   'P 1'
#
loop_
_entity.id
_entity.type
_entity.pdbx_description
1 polymer ?
#
loop_
_entity_poly.entity_id
_entity_poly.type
_entity_poly.pdbx_seq_one_letter_code
_entity_poly.pdbx_strand_id
1 'polypeptide(L)' 'MAEVDRIVRPGGKLIVRDESSAIGEVENLLKSLHWEVHLTFSKDQEGILSAQKGNWRPNTYANIS' A
#
# COMPACT_ATOMS: atom_id res chain seq x y z
N MET A 1 6.31 -2.99 -10.91
CA MET A 1 6.88 -2.62 -9.60
C MET A 1 6.47 -1.19 -9.30
N ALA A 2 5.74 -0.95 -8.22
CA ALA A 2 5.40 0.42 -7.83
C ALA A 2 6.62 1.09 -7.16
N GLU A 3 6.75 2.42 -7.20
CA GLU A 3 7.91 3.11 -6.62
C GLU A 3 8.03 2.87 -5.10
N VAL A 4 6.87 2.79 -4.43
CA VAL A 4 6.76 2.43 -3.00
C VAL A 4 7.40 1.08 -2.68
N ASP A 5 7.50 0.17 -3.67
CA ASP A 5 8.13 -1.13 -3.46
C ASP A 5 9.65 -1.08 -3.34
N ARG A 6 10.27 -0.01 -3.82
CA ARG A 6 11.71 0.25 -3.74
C ARG A 6 12.09 0.92 -2.43
N ILE A 7 11.16 1.67 -1.83
CA ILE A 7 11.38 2.44 -0.59
C ILE A 7 11.11 1.56 0.63
N VAL A 8 9.99 0.85 0.64
CA VAL A 8 9.57 0.03 1.78
C VAL A 8 10.03 -1.42 1.58
N ARG A 9 10.84 -1.92 2.51
CA ARG A 9 11.27 -3.33 2.59
C ARG A 9 10.17 -4.18 3.25
N PRO A 10 10.11 -5.51 2.99
CA PRO A 10 9.17 -6.38 3.69
C PRO A 10 9.26 -6.22 5.22
N GLY A 11 8.11 -6.20 5.89
CA GLY A 11 7.97 -5.84 7.31
C GLY A 11 7.96 -4.34 7.61
N GLY A 12 8.30 -3.49 6.64
CA GLY A 12 8.15 -2.04 6.75
C GLY A 12 6.69 -1.60 6.73
N LYS A 13 6.41 -0.45 7.36
CA LYS A 13 5.05 0.11 7.49
C LYS A 13 4.89 1.36 6.63
N LEU A 14 3.70 1.55 6.09
CA LEU A 14 3.25 2.76 5.41
C LEU A 14 2.05 3.31 6.17
N ILE A 15 2.11 4.61 6.49
CA ILE A 15 0.98 5.35 7.05
C ILE A 15 0.64 6.48 6.07
N VAL A 16 -0.63 6.58 5.69
CA VAL A 16 -1.14 7.60 4.78
C VAL A 16 -2.25 8.35 5.51
N ARG A 17 -2.23 9.68 5.45
CA ARG A 17 -3.31 10.54 5.92
C ARG A 17 -3.65 11.51 4.81
N ASP A 18 -4.89 11.48 4.35
CA ASP A 18 -5.35 12.26 3.20
C ASP A 18 -6.89 12.34 3.22
N GLU A 19 -7.49 12.85 2.15
CA GLU A 19 -8.93 12.82 1.96
C GLU A 19 -9.50 11.39 1.96
N SER A 20 -10.71 11.21 2.46
CA SER A 20 -11.34 9.89 2.60
C SER A 20 -11.51 9.14 1.27
N SER A 21 -11.70 9.86 0.16
CA SER A 21 -11.72 9.34 -1.21
C SER A 21 -10.36 8.75 -1.61
N ALA A 22 -9.28 9.51 -1.41
CA ALA A 22 -7.91 9.09 -1.70
C ALA A 22 -7.51 7.86 -0.87
N ILE A 23 -7.93 7.79 0.40
CA ILE A 23 -7.69 6.61 1.26
C ILE A 23 -8.31 5.34 0.68
N GLY A 24 -9.52 5.42 0.11
CA GLY A 24 -10.16 4.28 -0.54
C GLY A 24 -9.39 3.78 -1.76
N GLU A 25 -8.84 4.68 -2.57
CA GLU A 25 -7.99 4.33 -3.71
C GLU A 25 -6.68 3.68 -3.26
N VAL A 26 -6.02 4.25 -2.25
CA VAL A 26 -4.79 3.71 -1.67
C VAL A 26 -4.99 2.33 -1.07
N GLU A 27 -6.10 2.10 -0.37
CA GLU A 27 -6.43 0.79 0.19
C GLU A 27 -6.54 -0.29 -0.90
N ASN A 28 -7.25 0.01 -1.99
CA ASN A 28 -7.40 -0.90 -3.12
C ASN A 28 -6.06 -1.20 -3.79
N LEU A 29 -5.22 -0.18 -3.96
CA LEU A 29 -3.87 -0.33 -4.49
C LEU A 29 -3.03 -1.27 -3.61
N LEU A 30 -2.98 -1.01 -2.30
CA LEU A 30 -2.16 -1.79 -1.36
C LEU A 30 -2.62 -3.25 -1.28
N LYS A 31 -3.93 -3.51 -1.31
CA LYS A 31 -4.48 -4.87 -1.42
C LYS A 31 -4.04 -5.58 -2.70
N SER A 32 -4.06 -4.90 -3.85
CA SER A 32 -3.57 -5.48 -5.12
C SER A 32 -2.07 -5.83 -5.08
N LEU A 33 -1.30 -5.10 -4.27
CA LEU A 33 0.13 -5.35 -4.03
C LEU A 33 0.38 -6.37 -2.90
N HIS A 34 -0.67 -6.99 -2.36
CA HIS A 34 -0.60 -7.98 -1.26
C HIS A 34 0.02 -7.41 0.02
N TRP A 35 -0.22 -6.14 0.30
CA TRP A 35 0.11 -5.55 1.60
C TRP A 35 -0.98 -5.89 2.62
N GLU A 36 -0.59 -6.02 3.88
CA GLU A 36 -1.50 -6.24 4.99
C GLU A 36 -2.01 -4.87 5.49
N VAL A 37 -3.28 -4.57 5.25
CA VAL A 37 -3.92 -3.35 5.77
C VAL A 37 -4.39 -3.62 7.19
N HIS A 38 -3.93 -2.82 8.16
CA HIS A 38 -4.23 -3.01 9.59
C HIS A 38 -5.28 -2.04 10.13
N LEU A 39 -5.36 -0.83 9.56
CA LEU A 39 -6.27 0.19 10.01
C LEU A 39 -6.65 1.07 8.82
N THR A 40 -7.94 1.23 8.60
CA THR A 40 -8.52 2.29 7.78
C THR A 40 -9.52 3.02 8.67
N PHE A 41 -9.33 4.31 8.90
CA PHE A 41 -10.25 5.14 9.65
C PHE A 41 -10.53 6.41 8.85
N SER A 42 -11.79 6.75 8.70
CA SER A 42 -12.21 8.00 8.05
C SER A 42 -13.18 8.73 8.97
N LYS A 43 -12.93 10.02 9.17
CA LYS A 43 -13.83 10.93 9.89
C LYS A 43 -13.90 12.24 9.14
N ASP A 44 -15.13 12.69 8.88
CA ASP A 44 -15.41 13.86 8.05
C ASP A 44 -14.77 13.67 6.65
N GLN A 45 -13.93 14.62 6.22
CA GLN A 45 -13.24 14.57 4.93
C GLN A 45 -11.82 14.00 5.03
N GLU A 46 -11.31 13.69 6.23
CA GLU A 46 -9.98 13.12 6.40
C GLU A 46 -10.04 11.63 6.72
N GLY A 47 -9.12 10.87 6.14
CA GLY A 47 -8.88 9.48 6.48
C GLY A 47 -7.41 9.19 6.77
N ILE A 48 -7.20 8.10 7.48
CA ILE A 48 -5.89 7.55 7.81
C ILE A 48 -5.88 6.06 7.53
N LEU A 49 -4.81 5.60 6.89
CA LEU A 49 -4.56 4.20 6.59
C LEU A 49 -3.18 3.78 7.08
N SER A 50 -3.09 2.57 7.66
CA SER A 50 -1.84 1.92 8.01
C SER A 50 -1.76 0.53 7.40
N ALA A 51 -0.65 0.24 6.72
CA ALA A 51 -0.40 -1.06 6.12
C ALA A 51 1.05 -1.51 6.33
N GLN A 52 1.25 -2.82 6.37
CA GLN A 52 2.55 -3.47 6.41
C GLN A 52 2.84 -4.16 5.09
N LYS A 53 4.07 -3.99 4.62
CA LYS A 53 4.52 -4.62 3.39
C LYS A 53 4.78 -6.11 3.59
N GLY A 54 4.09 -6.94 2.81
CA GLY A 54 4.34 -8.38 2.73
C GLY A 54 5.60 -8.75 1.94
N ASN A 55 5.85 -10.05 1.80
CA ASN A 55 7.00 -10.57 1.03
C ASN A 55 6.75 -10.64 -0.48
N TRP A 56 5.53 -10.33 -0.93
CA TRP A 56 5.15 -10.41 -2.32
C TRP A 56 5.95 -9.42 -3.19
N ARG A 57 6.31 -9.86 -4.39
CA ARG A 57 6.94 -9.04 -5.42
C ARG A 57 6.24 -9.32 -6.76
N PRO A 58 5.99 -8.31 -7.60
CA PRO A 58 5.43 -8.53 -8.92
C PRO A 58 6.42 -9.33 -9.79
N ASN A 59 5.91 -10.31 -10.53
CA ASN A 59 6.71 -11.24 -11.34
C ASN A 59 7.34 -10.62 -12.61
N THR A 60 7.50 -9.30 -12.66
CA THR A 60 7.89 -8.56 -13.88
C THR A 60 9.37 -8.76 -14.28
N TYR A 61 10.11 -9.65 -13.60
CA TYR A 61 11.48 -10.00 -13.98
C TYR A 61 11.59 -11.24 -14.89
N ALA A 62 10.48 -11.86 -15.30
CA ALA A 62 10.51 -13.03 -16.19
C ALA A 62 10.48 -12.67 -17.70
N ASN A 63 11.09 -11.56 -18.11
CA ASN A 63 11.35 -11.28 -19.53
C ASN A 63 12.49 -10.27 -19.72
N ILE A 64 13.66 -10.61 -19.16
CA ILE A 64 14.92 -10.17 -19.74
C ILE A 64 15.85 -11.38 -19.78
N SER A 65 16.25 -11.73 -21.00
CA SER A 65 17.13 -12.84 -21.45
C SER A 65 16.41 -14.15 -21.74
#